data_AF-A0A935B1T9-F1
#
_entry.id   AF-A0A935B1T9-F1
#
_cell.length_a   1.000
_cell.length_b   1.000
_cell.length_c   1.000
_cell.angle_alpha   90.00
_cell.angle_beta   90.00
_cell.angle_gamma   90.00
#
_symmetry.space_group_name_H-M   'P 1'
#
loop_
_entity.id
_entity.type
_entity.pdbx_description
1 polymer ?
#
loop_
_entity_poly.entity_id
_entity_poly.type
_entity_poly.pdbx_seq_one_letter_code
_entity_poly.pdbx_strand_id
1 'polypeptide(L)' 'MSTEPIAIGDDVWLGTGVTVLAGVTIGDGAVVGAGSVVSSDVHPYAVMSGVPAVQVAERRSHTDGR' A
#
# COMPACT_ATOMS: atom_id res chain seq x y z
N MET A 1 11.25 -13.13 -16.93
CA MET A 1 10.77 -12.05 -16.06
C MET A 1 9.57 -11.45 -16.76
N SER A 2 8.37 -11.70 -16.24
CA SER A 2 7.15 -11.09 -16.79
C SER A 2 7.05 -9.66 -16.26
N THR A 3 6.76 -8.71 -17.15
CA THR A 3 6.46 -7.34 -16.75
C THR A 3 4.96 -7.22 -16.60
N GLU A 4 4.49 -7.24 -15.36
CA GLU A 4 3.09 -6.98 -15.03
C GLU A 4 2.95 -5.56 -14.46
N PRO A 5 1.94 -4.79 -14.87
CA PRO A 5 1.77 -3.42 -14.40
C PRO A 5 1.51 -3.39 -12.90
N ILE A 6 1.99 -2.33 -12.24
CA ILE A 6 1.64 -2.00 -10.87
C ILE A 6 0.57 -0.92 -10.93
N ALA A 7 -0.54 -1.11 -10.23
CA ALA A 7 -1.61 -0.13 -10.12
C ALA A 7 -1.54 0.53 -8.74
N ILE A 8 -1.53 1.87 -8.72
CA ILE A 8 -1.58 2.66 -7.48
C ILE A 8 -2.83 3.52 -7.56
N GLY A 9 -3.71 3.36 -6.58
CA GLY A 9 -4.93 4.14 -6.45
C GLY A 9 -4.70 5.59 -6.01
N ASP A 10 -5.80 6.30 -5.78
CA ASP A 10 -5.78 7.70 -5.37
C ASP A 10 -5.41 7.85 -3.88
N ASP A 11 -4.83 8.99 -3.48
CA ASP A 11 -4.49 9.33 -2.09
C ASP A 11 -3.59 8.33 -1.33
N VAL A 12 -2.85 7.49 -2.07
CA VAL A 12 -1.87 6.55 -1.52
C VAL A 12 -0.63 7.28 -1.02
N TRP A 13 -0.15 6.91 0.18
CA TRP A 13 1.11 7.39 0.71
C TRP A 13 2.16 6.27 0.75
N LEU A 14 3.23 6.41 -0.02
CA LEU A 14 4.39 5.49 0.01
C LEU A 14 5.55 6.13 0.75
N GLY A 15 6.02 5.46 1.81
CA GLY A 15 7.23 5.84 2.52
C GLY A 15 8.49 5.68 1.67
N THR A 16 9.59 6.28 2.12
CA THR A 16 10.89 6.15 1.44
C THR A 16 11.34 4.70 1.34
N GLY A 17 11.91 4.31 0.20
CA GLY A 17 12.48 2.97 -0.01
C GLY A 17 11.47 1.83 -0.08
N VAL A 18 10.18 2.11 -0.27
CA VAL A 18 9.19 1.08 -0.55
C VAL A 18 9.50 0.39 -1.87
N THR A 19 9.42 -0.94 -1.89
CA THR A 19 9.51 -1.77 -3.09
C THR A 19 8.17 -2.47 -3.32
N VAL A 20 7.60 -2.32 -4.51
CA VAL A 20 6.34 -2.96 -4.90
C VAL A 20 6.63 -3.99 -5.98
N LEU A 21 6.23 -5.24 -5.78
CA LEU A 21 6.46 -6.30 -6.76
C LEU A 21 5.50 -6.16 -7.96
N ALA A 22 5.93 -6.66 -9.13
CA ALA A 22 5.14 -6.61 -10.36
C ALA A 22 3.76 -7.26 -10.17
N GLY A 23 2.73 -6.68 -10.79
CA GLY A 23 1.35 -7.17 -10.73
C GLY A 23 0.54 -6.74 -9.49
N VAL A 24 1.17 -6.07 -8.52
CA VAL A 24 0.48 -5.62 -7.29
C VAL A 24 -0.41 -4.41 -7.58
N THR A 25 -1.62 -4.44 -7.01
CA THR A 25 -2.54 -3.30 -6.91
C THR A 25 -2.56 -2.73 -5.50
N ILE A 26 -2.36 -1.42 -5.37
CA ILE A 26 -2.49 -0.69 -4.11
C ILE A 26 -3.79 0.13 -4.14
N GLY A 27 -4.75 -0.23 -3.28
CA GLY A 27 -6.04 0.44 -3.19
C GLY A 27 -5.98 1.87 -2.64
N ASP A 28 -7.03 2.63 -2.91
CA ASP A 28 -7.12 4.06 -2.60
C ASP A 28 -6.90 4.36 -1.11
N GLY A 29 -6.23 5.46 -0.81
CA GLY A 29 -5.99 5.94 0.55
C GLY A 29 -5.01 5.08 1.36
N ALA A 30 -4.47 3.99 0.82
CA ALA A 30 -3.55 3.11 1.53
C ALA A 30 -2.25 3.83 1.92
N VAL A 31 -1.63 3.36 3.00
CA VAL A 31 -0.36 3.87 3.52
C VAL A 31 0.64 2.72 3.57
N VAL A 32 1.82 2.89 2.98
CA VAL A 32 2.90 1.90 3.05
C VAL A 32 4.10 2.51 3.77
N GLY A 33 4.48 1.92 4.90
CA GLY A 33 5.61 2.38 5.71
C GLY A 33 6.95 2.30 4.99
N ALA A 34 7.90 3.15 5.38
CA ALA A 34 9.24 3.19 4.79
C ALA A 34 9.96 1.84 4.82
N GLY A 35 10.67 1.50 3.74
CA GLY A 35 11.44 0.27 3.61
C GLY A 35 10.62 -1.02 3.43
N SER A 36 9.31 -0.92 3.25
CA SER A 36 8.44 -2.10 3.11
C SER A 36 8.56 -2.75 1.73
N VAL A 37 8.40 -4.09 1.68
CA VAL A 37 8.34 -4.87 0.42
C VAL A 37 6.93 -5.41 0.23
N VAL A 38 6.17 -4.82 -0.68
CA VAL A 38 4.78 -5.18 -0.96
C VAL A 38 4.75 -6.29 -2.02
N SER A 39 4.38 -7.49 -1.58
CA SER A 39 4.35 -8.70 -2.42
C SER A 39 2.95 -9.18 -2.80
N SER A 40 1.89 -8.51 -2.33
CA SER A 40 0.49 -8.87 -2.55
C SER A 40 -0.36 -7.60 -2.63
N ASP A 41 -1.54 -7.70 -3.23
CA ASP A 41 -2.51 -6.60 -3.33
C ASP A 41 -2.85 -5.99 -1.96
N VAL A 42 -3.02 -4.67 -1.93
CA VAL A 42 -3.29 -3.89 -0.72
C VAL A 42 -4.71 -3.34 -0.79
N HIS A 43 -5.51 -3.62 0.23
CA HIS A 43 -6.86 -3.08 0.34
C HIS A 43 -6.87 -1.55 0.50
N PRO A 44 -7.90 -0.85 0.00
CA PRO A 44 -8.09 0.57 0.26
C PRO A 44 -8.00 0.91 1.75
N TYR A 45 -7.37 2.04 2.07
CA TYR A 45 -7.14 2.54 3.43
C TYR A 45 -6.31 1.62 4.35
N ALA A 46 -5.73 0.52 3.85
CA ALA A 46 -4.84 -0.31 4.66
C ALA A 46 -3.53 0.44 5.00
N VAL A 47 -3.01 0.23 6.21
CA VAL A 47 -1.65 0.64 6.60
C VAL A 47 -0.76 -0.58 6.59
N MET A 48 0.22 -0.61 5.68
CA MET A 48 1.14 -1.72 5.45
C MET A 48 2.54 -1.42 5.99
N SER A 49 3.23 -2.41 6.55
CA SER A 49 4.63 -2.27 6.99
C SER A 49 5.38 -3.60 6.99
N GLY A 50 6.69 -3.58 6.72
CA GLY A 50 7.60 -4.72 6.90
C GLY A 50 8.09 -5.38 5.61
N VAL A 51 8.86 -6.47 5.77
CA VAL A 51 9.43 -7.28 4.68
C VAL A 51 9.22 -8.77 5.01
N PRO A 52 8.19 -9.44 4.43
CA PRO A 52 7.16 -8.89 3.54
C PRO A 52 6.23 -7.91 4.27
N ALA A 53 5.66 -6.96 3.53
CA ALA A 53 4.73 -5.98 4.07
C ALA A 53 3.41 -6.67 4.48
N VAL A 54 2.96 -6.41 5.71
CA VAL A 54 1.67 -6.89 6.24
C VAL A 54 0.82 -5.72 6.71
N GLN A 55 -0.50 -5.90 6.72
CA GLN A 55 -1.41 -4.89 7.26
C GLN A 55 -1.21 -4.78 8.78
N VAL A 56 -0.90 -3.58 9.26
CA VAL A 56 -0.68 -3.28 10.68
C VAL A 56 -1.77 -2.40 11.28
N ALA A 57 -2.51 -1.67 10.44
CA ALA A 57 -3.64 -0.84 10.85
C ALA A 57 -4.56 -0.51 9.65
N GLU A 58 -5.61 0.26 9.92
CA GLU A 58 -6.45 0.90 8.91
C GLU A 58 -6.39 2.43 9.09
N ARG A 59 -6.21 3.15 7.98
CA ARG A 59 -6.25 4.61 7.91
C ARG A 59 -7.72 5.03 7.99
N ARG A 60 -8.09 5.74 9.05
CA ARG A 60 -9.44 6.33 9.14
C ARG A 60 -9.65 7.32 7.99
N SER A 61 -10.73 7.14 7.24
CA SER A 61 -11.15 8.10 6.22
C SER A 61 -11.70 9.35 6.93
N HIS A 62 -11.45 10.52 6.34
CA HIS A 62 -11.85 11.81 6.92
C HIS A 62 -13.38 11.98 7.02
N THR A 63 -14.15 11.10 6.37
CA THR A 63 -15.61 11.07 6.39
C THR A 63 -16.21 10.46 7.66
N ASP A 64 -15.40 9.89 8.55
CA ASP A 64 -15.82 9.48 9.89
C ASP A 64 -15.93 10.71 10.81
N GLY A 65 -17.03 11.44 10.68
CA GLY A 65 -17.33 12.74 11.29
C GLY A 65 -16.71 13.03 12.68
N ARG A 66 -15.59 13.75 12.68
CA ARG A 66 -15.04 14.51 13.81
C ARG A 66 -14.80 15.94 13.42
#